data_AF-A0AAJ2ABH7-F1
#
_entry.id   AF-A0AAJ2ABH7-F1
#
_cell.length_a   1.000
_cell.length_b   1.000
_cell.length_c   1.000
_cell.angle_alpha   90.00
_cell.angle_beta   90.00
_cell.angle_gamma   90.00
#
_symmetry.space_group_name_H-M   'P 1'
#
loop_
_entity.id
_entity.type
_entity.pdbx_description
1 polymer ?
#
loop_
_entity_poly.entity_id
_entity_poly.type
_entity_poly.pdbx_seq_one_letter_code
_entity_poly.pdbx_strand_id
1 'polypeptide(L)'
;MEAYIGKPLSRNPLALATVYKDGLGRLWQNQTEAAESLARFGVQREHVNRALRVSAMPADVLLLFTETGLIGRTARELIRIERAIGRETLEQRARAIPKEGKSWAEIIHLLDGKPPPPPERGRTPQVDLPFVRARQFVEGVAANKWLTKSEAANRQGWGKVRLSVATALSKLPTVITELFDEKRFSHGNAETLLALIRTLGVSKVAHNAKLLSEQPGRRSAAAILNYLAGGPGDADCMVKVHVVGDAVTFSFSFKARATRRNLIDVDQLRALAISALANSVEILR
;
A
#
# COMPACT_ATOMS: atom_id res chain seq x y z
N MET A 1 30.02 9.54 4.66
CA MET A 1 29.15 10.59 5.22
C MET A 1 28.13 11.05 4.15
N GLU A 2 27.47 10.11 3.44
CA GLU A 2 26.86 10.41 2.11
C GLU A 2 25.41 9.91 1.89
N ALA A 3 24.72 9.33 2.88
CA ALA A 3 23.40 8.71 2.67
C ALA A 3 22.18 9.67 2.69
N TYR A 4 22.36 11.00 2.66
CA TYR A 4 21.31 11.96 3.04
C TYR A 4 20.94 13.01 1.98
N ILE A 5 21.46 12.90 0.76
CA ILE A 5 21.17 13.83 -0.34
C ILE A 5 19.78 13.49 -0.92
N GLY A 6 18.81 14.42 -0.79
CA GLY A 6 17.52 14.36 -1.51
C GLY A 6 16.24 14.39 -0.67
N LYS A 7 16.31 14.43 0.68
CA LYS A 7 15.10 14.64 1.52
C LYS A 7 14.91 16.13 1.85
N PRO A 8 13.66 16.64 1.93
CA PRO A 8 13.38 18.01 2.35
C PRO A 8 14.04 18.31 3.71
N LEU A 9 14.63 19.50 3.86
CA LEU A 9 15.34 19.91 5.08
C LEU A 9 14.48 19.75 6.35
N SER A 10 13.17 20.01 6.25
CA SER A 10 12.19 19.80 7.32
C SER A 10 12.05 18.35 7.81
N ARG A 11 12.43 17.36 6.98
CA ARG A 11 12.37 15.92 7.28
C ARG A 11 13.72 15.33 7.71
N ASN A 12 14.80 16.12 7.68
CA ASN A 12 16.14 15.71 8.09
C ASN A 12 16.57 16.50 9.34
N PRO A 13 16.37 15.95 10.56
CA PRO A 13 16.62 16.67 11.80
C PRO A 13 18.10 16.99 12.03
N LEU A 14 19.01 16.10 11.65
CA LEU A 14 20.44 16.31 11.87
C LEU A 14 20.98 17.40 10.93
N ALA A 15 20.62 17.34 9.64
CA ALA A 15 20.99 18.40 8.69
C ALA A 15 20.39 19.76 9.09
N LEU A 16 19.12 19.78 9.51
CA LEU A 16 18.48 21.01 9.98
C LEU A 16 19.16 21.57 11.25
N ALA A 17 19.65 20.71 12.15
CA ALA A 17 20.36 21.15 13.35
C ALA A 17 21.71 21.78 12.98
N THR A 18 22.45 21.21 12.03
CA THR A 18 23.69 21.79 11.52
C THR A 18 23.43 23.15 10.89
N VAL A 19 22.48 23.23 9.95
CA VAL A 19 22.10 24.50 9.31
C VAL A 19 21.73 25.54 10.36
N TYR A 20 20.90 25.18 11.34
CA TYR A 20 20.52 26.08 12.43
C TYR A 20 21.72 26.61 13.21
N LYS A 21 22.67 25.73 13.59
CA LYS A 21 23.86 26.11 14.37
C LYS A 21 24.78 27.03 13.57
N ASP A 22 24.96 26.76 12.27
CA ASP A 22 25.83 27.56 11.40
C ASP A 22 25.31 28.98 11.15
N GLY A 23 23.98 29.16 11.13
CA GLY A 23 23.36 30.47 10.97
C GLY A 23 23.09 31.23 12.27
N LEU A 24 23.26 30.60 13.44
CA LEU A 24 22.96 31.23 14.73
C LEU A 24 23.92 32.39 15.01
N GLY A 25 23.37 33.56 15.33
CA GLY A 25 24.11 34.80 15.57
C GLY A 25 24.50 35.57 14.31
N ARG A 26 24.25 35.01 13.11
CA ARG A 26 24.54 35.66 11.81
C ARG A 26 23.27 35.88 10.98
N LEU A 27 22.56 34.79 10.69
CA LEU A 27 21.35 34.77 9.86
C LEU A 27 20.07 34.83 10.70
N TRP A 28 20.13 34.38 11.95
CA TRP A 28 19.04 34.43 12.93
C TRP A 28 19.61 34.45 14.35
N GLN A 29 18.88 35.03 15.29
CA GLN A 29 19.25 35.09 16.71
C GLN A 29 18.56 34.00 17.54
N ASN A 30 17.44 33.45 17.06
CA ASN A 30 16.67 32.45 17.80
C ASN A 30 15.97 31.44 16.86
N GLN A 31 15.35 30.42 17.47
CA GLN A 31 14.65 29.34 16.77
C GLN A 31 13.45 29.83 15.95
N THR A 32 12.80 30.93 16.37
CA THR A 32 11.64 31.50 15.68
C THR A 32 12.09 32.15 14.38
N GLU A 33 13.10 33.02 14.45
CA GLU A 33 13.70 33.68 13.28
C GLU A 33 14.30 32.68 12.28
N ALA A 34 14.94 31.62 12.80
CA ALA A 34 15.44 30.54 11.95
C ALA A 34 14.31 29.82 11.20
N ALA A 35 13.19 29.57 11.87
CA ALA A 35 12.04 28.92 11.25
C ALA A 35 11.38 29.80 10.18
N GLU A 36 11.26 31.12 10.44
CA GLU A 36 10.76 32.09 9.47
C GLU A 36 11.67 32.17 8.23
N SER A 37 12.98 32.26 8.44
CA SER A 37 13.98 32.29 7.36
C SER A 37 14.01 31.01 6.51
N LEU A 38 13.68 29.87 7.13
CA LEU A 38 13.65 28.56 6.47
C LEU A 38 12.24 28.12 6.05
N ALA A 39 11.22 28.97 6.19
CA ALA A 39 9.83 28.65 5.90
C ALA A 39 9.63 28.21 4.45
N ARG A 40 10.37 28.82 3.50
CA ARG A 40 10.39 28.43 2.08
C ARG A 40 10.82 26.98 1.81
N PHE A 41 11.50 26.35 2.78
CA PHE A 41 11.89 24.94 2.73
C PHE A 41 10.94 24.02 3.54
N GLY A 42 9.78 24.55 3.93
CA GLY A 42 8.77 23.85 4.74
C GLY A 42 9.21 23.61 6.19
N VAL A 43 10.20 24.36 6.68
CA VAL A 43 10.65 24.30 8.07
C VAL A 43 9.71 25.12 8.94
N GLN A 44 9.45 24.63 10.15
CA GLN A 44 8.64 25.29 11.16
C GLN A 44 9.42 25.24 12.48
N ARG A 45 9.05 26.08 13.46
CA ARG A 45 9.74 26.14 14.75
C ARG A 45 9.83 24.78 15.44
N GLU A 46 8.79 23.96 15.34
CA GLU A 46 8.80 22.59 15.87
C GLU A 46 9.87 21.69 15.24
N HIS A 47 10.15 21.87 13.94
CA HIS A 47 11.20 21.15 13.25
C HIS A 47 12.58 21.53 13.79
N VAL A 48 12.82 22.83 14.02
CA VAL A 48 14.07 23.35 14.59
C VAL A 48 14.26 22.85 16.03
N ASN A 49 13.22 22.94 16.86
CA ASN A 49 13.26 22.45 18.24
C ASN A 49 13.59 20.95 18.31
N ARG A 50 12.96 20.16 17.43
CA ARG A 50 13.20 18.72 17.32
C ARG A 50 14.61 18.43 16.85
N ALA A 51 15.08 19.13 15.82
CA ALA A 51 16.42 19.01 15.27
C ALA A 51 17.48 19.25 16.34
N LEU A 52 17.36 20.34 17.10
CA LEU A 52 18.25 20.67 18.20
C LEU A 52 18.27 19.58 19.27
N ARG A 53 17.09 19.14 19.70
CA ARG A 53 16.97 18.13 20.76
C ARG A 53 17.56 16.77 20.34
N VAL A 54 17.35 16.36 19.10
CA VAL A 54 17.99 15.15 18.55
C VAL A 54 19.50 15.33 18.41
N SER A 55 19.97 16.49 17.95
CA SER A 55 21.41 16.74 17.79
C SER A 55 22.19 16.75 19.13
N ALA A 56 21.47 16.90 20.24
CA ALA A 56 22.02 16.86 21.59
C ALA A 56 21.87 15.48 22.27
N MET A 57 21.46 14.45 21.50
CA MET A 57 21.41 13.06 21.98
C MET A 57 22.82 12.49 22.14
N PRO A 58 23.00 11.47 23.00
CA PRO A 58 24.28 10.77 23.12
C PRO A 58 24.79 10.25 21.77
N ALA A 59 26.11 10.30 21.57
CA ALA A 59 26.73 9.89 20.30
C ALA A 59 26.41 8.41 19.95
N ASP A 60 26.43 7.53 20.95
CA ASP A 60 26.09 6.10 20.79
C ASP A 60 24.69 5.90 20.22
N VAL A 61 23.72 6.74 20.64
CA VAL A 61 22.35 6.70 20.12
C VAL A 61 22.30 7.15 18.66
N LEU A 62 23.00 8.23 18.32
CA LEU A 62 23.02 8.76 16.96
C LEU A 62 23.70 7.79 15.98
N LEU A 63 24.73 7.07 16.43
CA LEU A 63 25.45 6.08 15.63
C LEU A 63 24.56 4.93 15.16
N LEU A 64 23.54 4.52 15.94
CA LEU A 64 22.60 3.47 15.55
C LEU A 64 21.78 3.83 14.29
N PHE A 65 21.60 5.11 14.01
CA PHE A 65 20.80 5.57 12.87
C PHE A 65 21.64 5.97 11.64
N THR A 66 22.95 5.70 11.66
CA THR A 66 23.85 6.09 10.56
C THR A 66 23.45 5.44 9.24
N GLU A 67 23.11 4.15 9.26
CA GLU A 67 22.69 3.37 8.08
C GLU A 67 21.21 3.54 7.76
N THR A 68 20.34 3.50 8.79
CA THR A 68 18.88 3.47 8.60
C THR A 68 18.25 4.83 8.34
N GLY A 69 18.95 5.92 8.70
CA GLY A 69 18.46 7.27 8.53
C GLY A 69 17.58 7.74 9.69
N LEU A 70 17.95 8.88 10.28
CA LEU A 70 17.13 9.54 11.30
C LEU A 70 16.15 10.52 10.63
N ILE A 71 14.86 10.17 10.59
CA ILE A 71 13.79 11.01 10.03
C ILE A 71 12.88 11.61 11.12
N GLY A 72 12.07 12.60 10.75
CA GLY A 72 11.20 13.32 11.70
C GLY A 72 10.22 12.47 12.52
N ARG A 73 9.87 11.24 12.09
CA ARG A 73 9.09 10.28 12.90
C ARG A 73 9.97 9.63 13.95
N THR A 74 11.09 9.03 13.54
CA THR A 74 12.09 8.40 14.41
C THR A 74 12.61 9.36 15.48
N ALA A 75 12.84 10.63 15.10
CA ALA A 75 13.22 11.71 16.01
C ALA A 75 12.22 11.92 17.16
N ARG A 76 10.91 11.83 16.87
CA ARG A 76 9.86 12.02 17.88
C ARG A 76 9.83 10.86 18.86
N GLU A 77 9.93 9.63 18.36
CA GLU A 77 10.00 8.44 19.22
C GLU A 77 11.26 8.46 20.09
N LEU A 78 12.40 8.87 19.54
CA LEU A 78 13.63 8.97 20.32
C LEU A 78 13.53 9.98 21.47
N ILE A 79 12.99 11.16 21.20
CA ILE A 79 12.73 12.18 22.24
C ILE A 79 11.73 11.66 23.28
N ARG A 80 10.72 10.88 22.86
CA ARG A 80 9.76 10.28 23.78
C ARG A 80 10.43 9.26 24.69
N ILE A 81 11.29 8.40 24.16
CA ILE A 81 12.03 7.41 24.94
C ILE A 81 12.99 8.12 25.90
N GLU A 82 13.78 9.09 25.45
CA GLU A 82 14.69 9.88 26.30
C GLU A 82 13.93 10.50 27.50
N ARG A 83 12.72 11.02 27.27
CA ARG A 83 11.87 11.57 28.34
C ARG A 83 11.34 10.52 29.31
N ALA A 84 11.12 9.30 28.85
CA ALA A 84 10.52 8.24 29.66
C ALA A 84 11.55 7.52 30.54
N ILE A 85 12.72 7.20 29.98
CA ILE A 85 13.75 6.40 30.67
C ILE A 85 14.95 7.22 31.13
N GLY A 86 15.05 8.49 30.71
CA GLY A 86 16.20 9.34 30.99
C GLY A 86 17.36 9.13 30.01
N ARG A 87 18.26 10.12 29.98
CA ARG A 87 19.38 10.16 29.03
C ARG A 87 20.43 9.08 29.29
N GLU A 88 20.80 8.86 30.54
CA GLU A 88 21.85 7.92 30.93
C GLU A 88 21.45 6.48 30.59
N THR A 89 20.23 6.07 30.96
CA THR A 89 19.70 4.75 30.62
C THR A 89 19.55 4.53 29.12
N LEU A 90 19.18 5.58 28.38
CA LEU A 90 19.12 5.53 26.91
C LEU A 90 20.50 5.28 26.29
N GLU A 91 21.54 5.94 26.79
CA GLU A 91 22.92 5.75 26.32
C GLU A 91 23.44 4.34 26.64
N GLN A 92 23.22 3.85 27.86
CA GLN A 92 23.58 2.49 28.26
C GLN A 92 22.93 1.44 27.34
N ARG A 93 21.63 1.60 27.03
CA ARG A 93 20.93 0.72 26.10
C ARG A 93 21.48 0.82 24.69
N ALA A 94 21.80 2.02 24.22
CA ALA A 94 22.38 2.20 22.89
C ALA A 94 23.72 1.47 22.73
N ARG A 95 24.57 1.47 23.76
CA ARG A 95 25.85 0.73 23.76
C ARG A 95 25.67 -0.79 23.67
N ALA A 96 24.56 -1.33 24.16
CA ALA A 96 24.27 -2.76 24.13
C ALA A 96 23.67 -3.23 22.79
N ILE A 97 23.28 -2.31 21.90
CA ILE A 97 22.65 -2.66 20.61
C ILE A 97 23.76 -2.82 19.54
N PRO A 98 23.83 -3.96 18.83
CA PRO A 98 24.75 -4.10 17.70
C PRO A 98 24.39 -3.10 16.59
N LYS A 99 25.40 -2.43 16.03
CA LYS A 99 25.26 -1.23 15.19
C LYS A 99 24.76 -1.53 13.77
N GLU A 100 24.92 -2.76 13.30
CA GLU A 100 24.58 -3.18 11.94
C GLU A 100 23.34 -4.09 11.88
N GLY A 101 22.69 -4.10 10.71
CA GLY A 101 21.70 -5.11 10.34
C GLY A 101 20.32 -4.99 10.99
N LYS A 102 20.00 -3.85 11.63
CA LYS A 102 18.68 -3.59 12.24
C LYS A 102 17.96 -2.46 11.52
N SER A 103 16.66 -2.62 11.37
CA SER A 103 15.77 -1.55 10.90
C SER A 103 15.61 -0.45 11.96
N TRP A 104 15.22 0.75 11.53
CA TRP A 104 14.95 1.87 12.46
C TRP A 104 13.90 1.50 13.52
N ALA A 105 12.92 0.66 13.18
CA ALA A 105 11.84 0.26 14.07
C ALA A 105 12.35 -0.70 15.16
N GLU A 106 13.20 -1.66 14.79
CA GLU A 106 13.86 -2.55 15.74
C GLU A 106 14.76 -1.78 16.70
N ILE A 107 15.55 -0.82 16.19
CA ILE A 107 16.39 0.04 17.03
C ILE A 107 15.56 0.79 18.07
N ILE A 108 14.44 1.40 17.66
CA ILE A 108 13.56 2.14 18.58
C ILE A 108 12.97 1.21 19.65
N HIS A 109 12.54 0.01 19.30
CA HIS A 109 12.02 -0.96 20.28
C HIS A 109 13.08 -1.41 21.28
N LEU A 110 14.29 -1.69 20.81
CA LEU A 110 15.41 -2.08 21.68
C LEU A 110 15.79 -0.94 22.64
N LEU A 111 15.81 0.31 22.17
CA LEU A 111 16.04 1.48 23.02
C LEU A 111 14.92 1.67 24.06
N ASP A 112 13.67 1.39 23.68
CA ASP A 112 12.51 1.43 24.59
C ASP A 112 12.47 0.22 25.55
N GLY A 113 13.35 -0.77 25.39
CA GLY A 113 13.37 -2.00 26.21
C GLY A 113 12.21 -2.95 25.91
N LYS A 114 11.61 -2.81 24.72
CA LYS A 114 10.54 -3.67 24.22
C LYS A 114 11.15 -4.76 23.33
N PRO A 115 10.50 -5.93 23.23
CA PRO A 115 10.89 -6.91 22.23
C PRO A 115 10.86 -6.26 20.83
N PRO A 116 11.80 -6.62 19.94
CA PRO A 116 11.79 -6.12 18.57
C PRO A 116 10.44 -6.43 17.93
N PRO A 117 9.89 -5.49 17.14
CA PRO A 117 8.63 -5.75 16.45
C PRO A 117 8.83 -6.98 15.56
N PRO A 118 7.80 -7.83 15.38
CA PRO A 118 7.89 -8.89 14.39
C PRO A 118 8.29 -8.25 13.06
N PRO A 119 9.18 -8.90 12.27
CA PRO A 119 9.66 -8.35 11.02
C PRO A 119 8.46 -7.85 10.21
N GLU A 120 8.49 -6.58 9.80
CA GLU A 120 7.46 -6.02 8.92
C GLU A 120 7.28 -7.03 7.80
N ARG A 121 6.09 -7.64 7.70
CA ARG A 121 5.80 -8.64 6.66
C ARG A 121 6.26 -8.01 5.35
N GLY A 122 7.38 -8.52 4.83
CA GLY A 122 8.00 -7.96 3.65
C GLY A 122 6.93 -7.81 2.59
N ARG A 123 7.01 -6.71 1.81
CA ARG A 123 6.25 -6.57 0.56
C ARG A 123 6.19 -7.95 -0.07
N THR A 124 4.98 -8.46 -0.27
CA THR A 124 4.76 -9.81 -0.77
C THR A 124 5.76 -10.03 -1.90
N PRO A 125 6.64 -11.06 -1.83
CA PRO A 125 7.66 -11.29 -2.85
C PRO A 125 7.02 -11.10 -4.23
N GLN A 126 7.65 -10.42 -5.19
CA GLN A 126 6.98 -10.11 -6.47
C GLN A 126 6.41 -11.36 -7.17
N VAL A 127 7.01 -12.52 -6.91
CA VAL A 127 6.58 -13.87 -7.35
C VAL A 127 5.20 -14.29 -6.77
N ASP A 128 4.74 -13.63 -5.72
CA ASP A 128 3.41 -13.84 -5.12
C ASP A 128 2.27 -13.07 -5.78
N LEU A 129 2.59 -12.05 -6.59
CA LEU A 129 1.59 -11.26 -7.27
C LEU A 129 0.93 -12.09 -8.39
N PRO A 130 -0.42 -12.10 -8.49
CA PRO A 130 -1.13 -12.98 -9.41
C PRO A 130 -0.75 -12.78 -10.89
N PHE A 131 -0.62 -11.54 -11.36
CA PHE A 131 -0.27 -11.25 -12.76
C PHE A 131 1.19 -11.61 -13.09
N VAL A 132 2.12 -11.37 -12.16
CA VAL A 132 3.53 -11.77 -12.32
C VAL A 132 3.64 -13.29 -12.43
N ARG A 133 2.97 -14.01 -11.54
CA ARG A 133 2.90 -15.48 -11.57
C ARG A 133 2.23 -15.99 -12.86
N ALA A 134 1.18 -15.31 -13.33
CA ALA A 134 0.47 -15.66 -14.56
C ALA A 134 1.40 -15.56 -15.78
N ARG A 135 2.13 -14.45 -15.89
CA ARG A 135 3.11 -14.23 -16.95
C ARG A 135 4.26 -15.25 -16.89
N GLN A 136 4.86 -15.44 -15.72
CA GLN A 136 5.92 -16.42 -15.53
C GLN A 136 5.47 -17.83 -15.92
N PHE A 137 4.24 -18.21 -15.55
CA PHE A 137 3.65 -19.50 -15.93
C PHE A 137 3.56 -19.66 -17.45
N VAL A 138 3.02 -18.65 -18.16
CA VAL A 138 2.91 -18.67 -19.64
C VAL A 138 4.29 -18.73 -20.30
N GLU A 139 5.24 -17.92 -19.84
CA GLU A 139 6.61 -17.89 -20.39
C GLU A 139 7.33 -19.23 -20.21
N GLY A 140 7.21 -19.88 -19.05
CA GLY A 140 7.85 -21.18 -18.86
C GLY A 140 7.13 -22.36 -19.49
N VAL A 141 5.81 -22.26 -19.78
CA VAL A 141 5.14 -23.22 -20.68
C VAL A 141 5.73 -23.08 -22.08
N ALA A 142 5.82 -21.85 -22.60
CA ALA A 142 6.36 -21.58 -23.93
C ALA A 142 7.84 -22.00 -24.07
N ALA A 143 8.62 -21.85 -22.99
CA ALA A 143 10.03 -22.26 -22.94
C ALA A 143 10.23 -23.75 -22.57
N ASN A 144 9.17 -24.58 -22.56
CA ASN A 144 9.22 -26.00 -22.19
C ASN A 144 9.87 -26.29 -20.82
N LYS A 145 9.80 -25.35 -19.88
CA LYS A 145 10.35 -25.52 -18.51
C LYS A 145 9.49 -26.42 -17.65
N TRP A 146 8.20 -26.52 -17.97
CA TRP A 146 7.23 -27.38 -17.32
C TRP A 146 6.14 -27.81 -18.33
N LEU A 147 5.69 -29.06 -18.20
CA LEU A 147 4.65 -29.64 -19.05
C LEU A 147 3.26 -29.54 -18.40
N THR A 148 3.21 -29.49 -17.07
CA THR A 148 1.95 -29.46 -16.31
C THR A 148 1.93 -28.37 -15.24
N LYS A 149 0.72 -27.92 -14.87
CA LYS A 149 0.54 -26.96 -13.76
C LYS A 149 1.08 -27.51 -12.44
N SER A 150 0.88 -28.80 -12.18
CA SER A 150 1.35 -29.46 -10.95
C SER A 150 2.87 -29.45 -10.86
N GLU A 151 3.54 -29.68 -11.99
CA GLU A 151 5.01 -29.62 -12.07
C GLU A 151 5.53 -28.21 -11.80
N ALA A 152 4.94 -27.19 -12.43
CA ALA A 152 5.30 -25.79 -12.20
C ALA A 152 5.10 -25.39 -10.72
N ALA A 153 3.96 -25.78 -10.13
CA ALA A 153 3.66 -25.50 -8.73
C ALA A 153 4.66 -26.15 -7.76
N ASN A 154 5.06 -27.39 -8.02
CA ASN A 154 6.00 -28.12 -7.17
C ASN A 154 7.44 -27.59 -7.32
N ARG A 155 7.91 -27.38 -8.55
CA ARG A 155 9.29 -26.90 -8.80
C ARG A 155 9.53 -25.48 -8.29
N GLN A 156 8.52 -24.62 -8.35
CA GLN A 156 8.64 -23.22 -7.97
C GLN A 156 8.07 -22.89 -6.58
N GLY A 157 7.46 -23.88 -5.91
CA GLY A 157 6.83 -23.68 -4.60
C GLY A 157 5.64 -22.71 -4.59
N TRP A 158 4.99 -22.49 -5.74
CA TRP A 158 3.97 -21.43 -5.90
C TRP A 158 2.62 -21.71 -5.23
N GLY A 159 2.38 -22.95 -4.80
CA GLY A 159 1.09 -23.39 -4.27
C GLY A 159 0.04 -23.59 -5.37
N LYS A 160 -0.66 -24.72 -5.36
CA LYS A 160 -1.57 -25.13 -6.43
C LYS A 160 -2.73 -24.15 -6.65
N VAL A 161 -3.33 -23.64 -5.57
CA VAL A 161 -4.45 -22.68 -5.61
C VAL A 161 -4.02 -21.37 -6.26
N ARG A 162 -2.89 -20.81 -5.82
CA ARG A 162 -2.32 -19.57 -6.35
C ARG A 162 -1.97 -19.67 -7.82
N LEU A 163 -1.41 -20.80 -8.25
CA LEU A 163 -1.12 -21.06 -9.66
C LEU A 163 -2.40 -21.23 -10.49
N SER A 164 -3.42 -21.87 -9.95
CA SER A 164 -4.73 -22.00 -10.62
C SER A 164 -5.34 -20.63 -10.91
N VAL A 165 -5.35 -19.74 -9.91
CA VAL A 165 -5.80 -18.35 -10.06
C VAL A 165 -4.97 -17.60 -11.10
N ALA A 166 -3.64 -17.68 -11.02
CA ALA A 166 -2.75 -17.03 -11.99
C ALA A 166 -2.99 -17.52 -13.42
N THR A 167 -3.20 -18.83 -13.61
CA THR A 167 -3.50 -19.41 -14.92
C THR A 167 -4.88 -19.00 -15.44
N ALA A 168 -5.84 -18.78 -14.55
CA ALA A 168 -7.15 -18.26 -14.94
C ALA A 168 -7.05 -16.80 -15.38
N LEU A 169 -6.23 -15.99 -14.68
CA LEU A 169 -5.97 -14.61 -15.07
C LEU A 169 -5.28 -14.48 -16.43
N SER A 170 -4.33 -15.38 -16.76
CA SER A 170 -3.62 -15.32 -18.05
C SER A 170 -4.51 -15.58 -19.26
N LYS A 171 -5.73 -16.09 -19.06
CA LYS A 171 -6.72 -16.33 -20.12
C LYS A 171 -7.69 -15.17 -20.31
N LEU A 172 -7.62 -14.14 -19.47
CA LEU A 172 -8.54 -13.01 -19.55
C LEU A 172 -8.19 -12.10 -20.73
N PRO A 173 -9.20 -11.47 -21.37
CA PRO A 173 -8.98 -10.44 -22.37
C PRO A 173 -8.09 -9.30 -21.86
N THR A 174 -7.17 -8.84 -22.72
CA THR A 174 -6.19 -7.80 -22.39
C THR A 174 -6.84 -6.50 -21.89
N VAL A 175 -8.01 -6.15 -22.45
CA VAL A 175 -8.82 -4.98 -22.03
C VAL A 175 -9.18 -5.00 -20.55
N ILE A 176 -9.30 -6.19 -19.93
CA ILE A 176 -9.57 -6.32 -18.49
C ILE A 176 -8.25 -6.23 -17.70
N THR A 177 -7.19 -6.90 -18.16
CA THR A 177 -5.94 -7.00 -17.41
C THR A 177 -5.18 -5.67 -17.37
N GLU A 178 -5.23 -4.87 -18.44
CA GLU A 178 -4.56 -3.55 -18.53
C GLU A 178 -5.13 -2.51 -17.56
N LEU A 179 -6.34 -2.71 -17.03
CA LEU A 179 -6.92 -1.79 -16.05
C LEU A 179 -6.18 -1.85 -14.70
N PHE A 180 -5.48 -2.94 -14.40
CA PHE A 180 -4.89 -3.17 -13.10
C PHE A 180 -3.36 -2.94 -13.12
N ASP A 181 -2.87 -2.21 -12.11
CA ASP A 181 -1.43 -2.14 -11.83
C ASP A 181 -0.94 -3.48 -11.26
N GLU A 182 -0.13 -4.20 -12.04
CA GLU A 182 0.44 -5.50 -11.67
C GLU A 182 1.09 -5.49 -10.29
N LYS A 183 1.73 -4.39 -9.89
CA LYS A 183 2.46 -4.26 -8.61
C LYS A 183 1.56 -4.10 -7.40
N ARG A 184 0.28 -3.81 -7.61
CA ARG A 184 -0.71 -3.51 -6.56
C ARG A 184 -1.92 -4.44 -6.60
N PHE A 185 -1.92 -5.42 -7.50
CA PHE A 185 -3.00 -6.37 -7.65
C PHE A 185 -2.81 -7.56 -6.69
N SER A 186 -3.62 -7.62 -5.63
CA SER A 186 -3.53 -8.68 -4.62
C SER A 186 -4.21 -9.98 -5.08
N HIS A 187 -3.93 -11.08 -4.37
CA HIS A 187 -4.60 -12.36 -4.61
C HIS A 187 -6.12 -12.28 -4.39
N GLY A 188 -6.59 -11.60 -3.34
CA GLY A 188 -8.03 -11.42 -3.11
C GLY A 188 -8.72 -10.60 -4.21
N ASN A 189 -8.02 -9.63 -4.81
CA ASN A 189 -8.54 -8.91 -5.98
C ASN A 189 -8.66 -9.84 -7.19
N ALA A 190 -7.71 -10.77 -7.38
CA ALA A 190 -7.77 -11.78 -8.43
C ALA A 190 -8.96 -12.74 -8.24
N GLU A 191 -9.17 -13.22 -7.02
CA GLU A 191 -10.33 -14.07 -6.69
C GLU A 191 -11.64 -13.33 -6.95
N THR A 192 -11.72 -12.06 -6.51
CA THR A 192 -12.89 -11.21 -6.76
C THR A 192 -13.15 -11.01 -8.25
N LEU A 193 -12.11 -10.71 -9.04
CA LEU A 193 -12.24 -10.54 -10.49
C LEU A 193 -12.73 -11.83 -11.16
N LEU A 194 -12.12 -12.97 -10.84
CA LEU A 194 -12.50 -14.25 -11.42
C LEU A 194 -13.92 -14.66 -11.01
N ALA A 195 -14.32 -14.40 -9.76
CA ALA A 195 -15.67 -14.67 -9.30
C ALA A 195 -16.70 -13.75 -9.97
N LEU A 196 -16.34 -12.48 -10.19
CA LEU A 196 -17.13 -11.53 -10.96
C LEU A 196 -17.31 -11.98 -12.42
N ILE A 197 -16.25 -12.52 -13.03
CA ILE A 197 -16.32 -13.07 -14.39
C ILE A 197 -17.18 -14.33 -14.45
N ARG A 198 -17.12 -15.20 -13.43
CA ARG A 198 -18.00 -16.38 -13.34
C ARG A 198 -19.48 -16.00 -13.18
N THR A 199 -19.76 -14.90 -12.48
CA THR A 199 -21.14 -14.46 -12.20
C THR A 199 -21.74 -13.64 -13.33
N LEU A 200 -20.99 -12.70 -13.91
CA LEU A 200 -21.48 -11.77 -14.93
C LEU A 200 -21.16 -12.17 -16.37
N GLY A 201 -20.22 -13.11 -16.55
CA GLY A 201 -19.69 -13.53 -17.84
C GLY A 201 -18.59 -12.60 -18.38
N VAL A 202 -17.60 -13.17 -19.06
CA VAL A 202 -16.43 -12.43 -19.60
C VAL A 202 -16.86 -11.27 -20.51
N SER A 203 -17.88 -11.46 -21.36
CA SER A 203 -18.32 -10.47 -22.34
C SER A 203 -18.81 -9.17 -21.69
N LYS A 204 -19.61 -9.27 -20.62
CA LYS A 204 -20.13 -8.11 -19.89
C LYS A 204 -19.01 -7.36 -19.18
N VAL A 205 -18.10 -8.10 -18.56
CA VAL A 205 -16.94 -7.53 -17.87
C VAL A 205 -16.00 -6.84 -18.84
N ALA A 206 -15.75 -7.43 -20.01
CA ALA A 206 -14.94 -6.83 -21.06
C ALA A 206 -15.59 -5.56 -21.64
N HIS A 207 -16.92 -5.56 -21.80
CA HIS A 207 -17.65 -4.36 -22.19
C HIS A 207 -17.49 -3.22 -21.18
N ASN A 208 -17.73 -3.50 -19.89
CA ASN A 208 -17.53 -2.53 -18.81
C ASN A 208 -16.08 -2.07 -18.73
N ALA A 209 -15.12 -2.97 -18.96
CA ALA A 209 -13.69 -2.64 -18.98
C ALA A 209 -13.35 -1.64 -20.10
N LYS A 210 -13.92 -1.82 -21.29
CA LYS A 210 -13.74 -0.91 -22.43
C LYS A 210 -14.30 0.48 -22.13
N LEU A 211 -15.51 0.56 -21.57
CA LEU A 211 -16.09 1.84 -21.16
C LEU A 211 -15.24 2.54 -20.08
N LEU A 212 -14.60 1.77 -19.19
CA LEU A 212 -13.73 2.31 -18.17
C LEU A 212 -12.40 2.84 -18.73
N SER A 213 -11.83 2.15 -19.73
CA SER A 213 -10.54 2.54 -20.32
C SER A 213 -10.65 3.85 -21.11
N GLU A 214 -11.83 4.16 -21.65
CA GLU A 214 -12.14 5.44 -22.31
C GLU A 214 -12.21 6.62 -21.32
N GLN A 215 -12.32 6.37 -20.01
CA GLN A 215 -12.40 7.42 -18.99
C GLN A 215 -11.04 7.64 -18.30
N PRO A 216 -10.35 8.77 -18.55
CA PRO A 216 -9.07 9.05 -17.92
C PRO A 216 -9.21 9.25 -16.41
N GLY A 217 -8.42 8.52 -15.62
CA GLY A 217 -8.42 8.69 -14.16
C GLY A 217 -7.72 7.56 -13.42
N ARG A 218 -6.89 7.93 -12.44
CA ARG A 218 -6.25 6.94 -11.55
C ARG A 218 -7.29 6.36 -10.60
N ARG A 219 -7.49 5.04 -10.65
CA ARG A 219 -8.45 4.32 -9.80
C ARG A 219 -7.75 3.25 -8.97
N SER A 220 -8.32 2.93 -7.82
CA SER A 220 -7.86 1.78 -7.02
C SER A 220 -8.38 0.47 -7.64
N ALA A 221 -7.72 -0.65 -7.36
CA ALA A 221 -8.19 -1.96 -7.84
C ALA A 221 -9.63 -2.27 -7.38
N ALA A 222 -10.00 -1.89 -6.15
CA ALA A 222 -11.37 -2.03 -5.66
C ALA A 222 -12.37 -1.16 -6.45
N ALA A 223 -12.01 0.08 -6.78
CA ALA A 223 -12.87 0.95 -7.59
C ALA A 223 -13.05 0.40 -9.01
N ILE A 224 -12.00 -0.18 -9.60
CA ILE A 224 -12.07 -0.86 -10.89
C ILE A 224 -13.01 -2.07 -10.80
N LEU A 225 -12.84 -2.95 -9.82
CA LEU A 225 -13.71 -4.13 -9.63
C LEU A 225 -15.19 -3.74 -9.46
N ASN A 226 -15.46 -2.70 -8.70
CA ASN A 226 -16.83 -2.16 -8.52
C ASN A 226 -17.41 -1.65 -9.83
N TYR A 227 -16.61 -0.94 -10.64
CA TYR A 227 -17.04 -0.48 -11.96
C TYR A 227 -17.26 -1.66 -12.92
N LEU A 228 -16.40 -2.67 -12.89
CA LEU A 228 -16.58 -3.89 -13.70
C LEU A 228 -17.87 -4.63 -13.31
N ALA A 229 -18.27 -4.57 -12.04
CA ALA A 229 -19.53 -5.15 -11.55
C ALA A 229 -20.76 -4.37 -11.99
N GLY A 230 -20.74 -3.05 -11.83
CA GLY A 230 -21.91 -2.17 -12.02
C GLY A 230 -22.02 -1.50 -13.38
N GLY A 231 -20.93 -1.40 -14.15
CA GLY A 231 -20.87 -0.58 -15.37
C GLY A 231 -20.68 0.92 -15.10
N PRO A 232 -20.83 1.79 -16.12
CA PRO A 232 -20.92 3.24 -15.93
C PRO A 232 -22.08 3.54 -14.98
N GLY A 233 -21.77 3.99 -13.77
CA GLY A 233 -22.77 4.17 -12.73
C GLY A 233 -23.77 5.28 -13.08
N ASP A 234 -25.06 5.00 -12.88
CA ASP A 234 -26.01 6.06 -12.54
C ASP A 234 -25.53 6.74 -11.25
N ALA A 235 -25.55 8.07 -11.22
CA ALA A 235 -24.96 8.90 -10.15
C ALA A 235 -25.51 8.61 -8.72
N ASP A 236 -26.58 7.82 -8.64
CA ASP A 236 -27.34 7.52 -7.44
C ASP A 236 -27.13 6.11 -6.86
N CYS A 237 -26.43 5.20 -7.56
CA CYS A 237 -26.19 3.82 -7.11
C CYS A 237 -24.68 3.47 -7.09
N MET A 238 -24.17 3.11 -5.91
CA MET A 238 -22.84 2.51 -5.77
C MET A 238 -22.96 0.99 -5.63
N VAL A 239 -22.27 0.26 -6.50
CA VAL A 239 -22.10 -1.20 -6.39
C VAL A 239 -20.74 -1.50 -5.75
N LYS A 240 -20.74 -2.35 -4.72
CA LYS A 240 -19.52 -2.95 -4.17
C LYS A 240 -19.55 -4.45 -4.37
N VAL A 241 -18.44 -5.01 -4.82
CA VAL A 241 -18.28 -6.46 -4.99
C VAL A 241 -17.13 -6.96 -4.13
N HIS A 242 -17.35 -8.08 -3.45
CA HIS A 242 -16.32 -8.78 -2.68
C HIS A 242 -16.67 -10.26 -2.54
N VAL A 243 -15.66 -11.07 -2.27
CA VAL A 243 -15.82 -12.50 -2.00
C VAL A 243 -15.71 -12.73 -0.49
N VAL A 244 -16.65 -13.46 0.09
CA VAL A 244 -16.65 -13.86 1.50
C VAL A 244 -16.85 -15.37 1.56
N GLY A 245 -15.80 -16.11 1.91
CA GLY A 245 -15.83 -17.57 1.83
C GLY A 245 -16.00 -18.02 0.38
N ASP A 246 -17.07 -18.76 0.12
CA ASP A 246 -17.48 -19.24 -1.21
C ASP A 246 -18.52 -18.33 -1.90
N ALA A 247 -19.02 -17.30 -1.20
CA ALA A 247 -20.05 -16.41 -1.71
C ALA A 247 -19.47 -15.16 -2.40
N VAL A 248 -20.11 -14.74 -3.49
CA VAL A 248 -19.88 -13.44 -4.14
C VAL A 248 -20.98 -12.48 -3.68
N THR A 249 -20.60 -11.42 -2.99
CA THR A 249 -21.55 -10.45 -2.43
C THR A 249 -21.54 -9.17 -3.24
N PHE A 250 -22.69 -8.81 -3.78
CA PHE A 250 -22.97 -7.51 -4.40
C PHE A 250 -23.74 -6.64 -3.40
N SER A 251 -23.16 -5.51 -3.01
CA SER A 251 -23.80 -4.53 -2.13
C SER A 251 -24.15 -3.28 -2.93
N PHE A 252 -25.43 -2.95 -2.96
CA PHE A 252 -25.95 -1.74 -3.60
C PHE A 252 -26.17 -0.68 -2.52
N SER A 253 -25.70 0.54 -2.76
CA SER A 253 -25.85 1.66 -1.80
C SER A 253 -26.30 2.91 -2.53
N PHE A 254 -27.29 3.61 -1.99
CA PHE A 254 -27.92 4.77 -2.61
C PHE A 254 -27.85 5.99 -1.69
N LYS A 255 -27.79 7.20 -2.27
CA LYS A 255 -27.77 8.44 -1.48
C LYS A 255 -29.16 8.78 -0.95
N ALA A 256 -29.41 8.49 0.33
CA ALA A 256 -30.70 8.69 1.01
C ALA A 256 -31.37 10.07 0.84
N ARG A 257 -30.61 11.15 0.56
CA ARG A 257 -31.17 12.50 0.36
C ARG A 257 -31.61 12.78 -1.08
N ALA A 258 -31.03 12.11 -2.07
CA ALA A 258 -31.43 12.24 -3.48
C ALA A 258 -32.67 11.39 -3.81
N THR A 259 -32.83 10.25 -3.13
CA THR A 259 -33.92 9.28 -3.33
C THR A 259 -35.24 9.64 -2.63
N ARG A 260 -35.41 10.84 -2.05
CA ARG A 260 -36.66 11.25 -1.38
C ARG A 260 -37.92 11.19 -2.26
N ARG A 261 -37.80 11.05 -3.59
CA ARG A 261 -38.92 10.87 -4.51
C ARG A 261 -39.00 9.50 -5.20
N ASN A 262 -37.95 8.67 -5.11
CA ASN A 262 -37.92 7.34 -5.71
C ASN A 262 -37.43 6.35 -4.66
N LEU A 263 -38.35 5.89 -3.80
CA LEU A 263 -38.13 4.65 -3.07
C LEU A 263 -37.91 3.57 -4.12
N ILE A 264 -36.73 2.95 -4.11
CA ILE A 264 -36.42 1.87 -5.02
C ILE A 264 -37.28 0.70 -4.59
N ASP A 265 -38.28 0.38 -5.40
CA ASP A 265 -39.17 -0.74 -5.16
C ASP A 265 -38.37 -2.05 -5.22
N VAL A 266 -38.85 -3.08 -4.51
CA VAL A 266 -38.28 -4.44 -4.53
C VAL A 266 -38.19 -4.94 -5.98
N ASP A 267 -39.14 -4.59 -6.83
CA ASP A 267 -39.13 -4.93 -8.25
C ASP A 267 -38.08 -4.16 -9.06
N GLN A 268 -37.73 -2.93 -8.68
CA GLN A 268 -36.61 -2.20 -9.28
C GLN A 268 -35.26 -2.77 -8.84
N LEU A 269 -35.13 -3.19 -7.57
CA LEU A 269 -33.96 -3.95 -7.11
C LEU A 269 -33.87 -5.30 -7.80
N ARG A 270 -35.00 -5.98 -8.02
CA ARG A 270 -35.07 -7.23 -8.78
C ARG A 270 -34.70 -7.01 -10.22
N ALA A 271 -35.18 -5.96 -10.87
CA ALA A 271 -34.85 -5.62 -12.25
C ALA A 271 -33.38 -5.22 -12.39
N LEU A 272 -32.79 -4.53 -11.42
CA LEU A 272 -31.35 -4.25 -11.38
C LEU A 272 -30.52 -5.50 -11.14
N ALA A 273 -30.95 -6.39 -10.23
CA ALA A 273 -30.31 -7.68 -10.02
C ALA A 273 -30.43 -8.59 -11.25
N ILE A 274 -31.60 -8.62 -11.89
CA ILE A 274 -31.85 -9.34 -13.14
C ILE A 274 -31.00 -8.71 -14.23
N SER A 275 -30.99 -7.40 -14.46
CA SER A 275 -30.13 -6.73 -15.46
C SER A 275 -28.63 -6.95 -15.18
N ALA A 276 -28.23 -6.95 -13.90
CA ALA A 276 -26.88 -7.29 -13.47
C ALA A 276 -26.54 -8.75 -13.83
N LEU A 277 -27.46 -9.69 -13.64
CA LEU A 277 -27.26 -11.13 -13.77
C LEU A 277 -27.80 -11.74 -15.08
N ALA A 278 -28.46 -10.97 -15.96
CA ALA A 278 -29.27 -11.51 -17.08
C ALA A 278 -28.45 -12.18 -18.18
N ASN A 279 -27.13 -12.00 -18.18
CA ASN A 279 -26.21 -12.71 -19.06
C ASN A 279 -25.46 -13.85 -18.32
N SER A 280 -25.94 -14.31 -17.16
CA SER A 280 -25.53 -15.59 -16.60
C SER A 280 -26.05 -16.68 -17.54
N VAL A 281 -25.26 -16.98 -18.58
CA VAL A 281 -25.46 -18.12 -19.45
C VAL A 281 -25.65 -19.34 -18.55
N GLU A 282 -26.77 -20.03 -18.74
CA GLU A 282 -27.06 -21.30 -18.08
C GLU A 282 -25.81 -22.18 -18.12
N ILE A 283 -25.30 -22.54 -16.95
CA ILE A 283 -24.36 -23.65 -16.86
C ILE A 283 -25.23 -24.90 -17.06
N LEU A 284 -25.26 -25.40 -18.30
CA LEU A 284 -25.69 -26.78 -18.57
C LEU A 284 -24.87 -27.70 -17.67
N ARG A 285 -25.59 -28.52 -16.89
CA ARG A 285 -25.06 -29.49 -15.92
C ARG A 285 -23.95 -30.37 -16.48
#